data_AF-A0A7J5E2C0-F1
#
_entry.id   AF-A0A7J5E2C0-F1
#
_cell.length_a   1.000
_cell.length_b   1.000
_cell.length_c   1.000
_cell.angle_alpha   90.00
_cell.angle_beta   90.00
_cell.angle_gamma   90.00
#
_symmetry.space_group_name_H-M   'P 1'
#
loop_
_entity.id
_entity.type
_entity.pdbx_description
1 polymer ?
#
loop_
_entity_poly.entity_id
_entity_poly.type
_entity_poly.pdbx_seq_one_letter_code
_entity_poly.pdbx_strand_id
1 'polypeptide(L)'
;MPLTLTRLRRSLGRLLAVRDDGSPPRGEGSGTQALHVVPLTVRARTADAADLRVLLEARLSSPFPDLPDDDLERITLALVVPATADWVRRQDLAVLDAGLGPRLLEVEDAVRAPLRSLGAELLAVDVIACEHLLASPSAEPDEGGRPDGRR
;
A
#
# COMPACT_ATOMS: atom_id res chain seq x y z
N MET A 1 -19.53 -20.19 13.94
CA MET A 1 -18.61 -20.34 12.80
C MET A 1 -17.91 -19.00 12.54
N PRO A 2 -16.66 -18.82 13.02
CA PRO A 2 -15.68 -18.11 12.19
C PRO A 2 -14.28 -18.75 12.33
N LEU A 3 -13.88 -19.56 11.35
CA LEU A 3 -12.52 -20.17 11.28
C LEU A 3 -11.76 -19.75 10.02
N THR A 4 -12.27 -18.77 9.27
CA THR A 4 -11.76 -18.41 7.94
C THR A 4 -10.70 -17.30 7.99
N LEU A 5 -10.81 -16.33 8.90
CA LEU A 5 -9.84 -15.22 9.00
C LEU A 5 -8.48 -15.65 9.57
N THR A 6 -8.45 -16.54 10.56
CA THR A 6 -7.19 -17.01 11.17
C THR A 6 -6.37 -17.88 10.23
N ARG A 7 -7.03 -18.58 9.28
CA ARG A 7 -6.35 -19.39 8.26
C ARG A 7 -5.66 -18.51 7.21
N LEU A 8 -6.23 -17.36 6.88
CA LEU A 8 -5.66 -16.43 5.91
C LEU A 8 -4.37 -15.76 6.42
N ARG A 9 -4.30 -15.39 7.72
CA ARG A 9 -3.06 -14.88 8.33
C ARG A 9 -1.94 -15.93 8.34
N ARG A 10 -2.28 -17.21 8.54
CA ARG A 10 -1.28 -18.30 8.57
C ARG A 10 -0.77 -18.67 7.17
N SER A 11 -1.56 -18.49 6.10
CA SER A 11 -1.10 -18.75 4.73
C SER A 11 -0.14 -17.68 4.20
N LEU A 12 -0.34 -16.40 4.56
CA LEU A 12 0.55 -15.31 4.16
C LEU A 12 1.93 -15.41 4.83
N GLY A 13 1.98 -15.78 6.11
CA GLY A 13 3.27 -16.01 6.80
C GLY A 13 4.08 -17.19 6.25
N ARG A 14 3.46 -18.12 5.51
CA ARG A 14 4.15 -19.30 4.94
C ARG A 14 4.68 -19.07 3.53
N LEU A 15 4.14 -18.10 2.79
CA LEU A 15 4.62 -17.72 1.45
C LEU A 15 5.85 -16.79 1.51
N LEU A 16 6.00 -16.02 2.59
CA LEU A 16 7.17 -15.16 2.83
C LEU A 16 8.44 -15.95 3.26
N ALA A 17 8.31 -17.24 3.56
CA ALA A 17 9.40 -18.07 4.10
C ALA A 17 10.11 -18.96 3.05
N VAL A 18 9.87 -18.78 1.74
CA VAL A 18 10.38 -19.70 0.69
C VAL A 18 11.23 -18.99 -0.37
N ARG A 19 12.09 -18.06 0.05
CA ARG A 19 13.28 -17.66 -0.74
C ARG A 19 14.44 -17.37 0.21
N ASP A 20 14.99 -18.44 0.78
CA ASP A 20 16.30 -18.38 1.43
C ASP A 20 17.09 -19.63 0.99
N ASP A 21 17.60 -19.56 -0.24
CA ASP A 21 18.66 -20.46 -0.72
C ASP A 21 19.99 -19.73 -0.50
N GLY A 22 20.74 -20.15 0.52
CA GLY A 22 22.12 -19.74 0.70
C GLY A 22 22.56 -19.63 2.16
N SER A 23 23.43 -20.57 2.56
CA SER A 23 24.17 -20.62 3.83
C SER A 23 24.55 -19.25 4.44
N PRO A 24 24.55 -19.11 5.77
CA PRO A 24 24.90 -17.85 6.42
C PRO A 24 26.41 -17.57 6.27
N PRO A 25 26.83 -16.36 5.84
CA PRO A 25 28.23 -15.98 5.94
C PRO A 25 28.53 -15.70 7.42
N ARG A 26 29.49 -16.45 7.98
CA ARG A 26 30.15 -16.07 9.23
C ARG A 26 31.02 -14.85 8.93
N GLY A 27 30.50 -13.67 9.19
CA GLY A 27 31.22 -12.40 9.19
C GLY A 27 30.86 -11.62 10.44
N GLU A 28 31.80 -11.52 11.37
CA GLU A 28 31.72 -10.61 12.51
C GLU A 28 31.71 -9.16 12.00
N GLY A 29 30.71 -8.39 12.43
CA GLY A 29 30.55 -6.98 12.09
C GLY A 29 29.57 -6.74 10.94
N SER A 30 28.27 -6.82 11.19
CA SER A 30 27.26 -6.39 10.22
C SER A 30 26.14 -5.68 10.95
N GLY A 31 26.10 -4.36 10.84
CA GLY A 31 24.91 -3.59 11.20
C GLY A 31 23.82 -3.95 10.22
N THR A 32 23.04 -4.99 10.52
CA THR A 32 21.83 -5.33 9.78
C THR A 32 20.84 -4.19 9.95
N GLN A 33 20.76 -3.30 8.96
CA GLN A 33 19.68 -2.33 8.89
C GLN A 33 18.36 -3.09 8.90
N ALA A 34 17.46 -2.71 9.81
CA ALA A 34 16.16 -3.35 9.93
C ALA A 34 15.35 -3.06 8.65
N LEU A 35 14.80 -4.12 8.06
CA LEU A 35 13.89 -4.05 6.92
C LEU A 35 12.46 -3.98 7.45
N HIS A 36 11.74 -2.93 7.07
CA HIS A 36 10.34 -2.72 7.44
C HIS A 36 9.46 -2.80 6.19
N VAL A 37 8.35 -3.52 6.31
CA VAL A 37 7.35 -3.67 5.25
C VAL A 37 6.04 -3.09 5.72
N VAL A 38 5.57 -2.06 5.02
CA VAL A 38 4.32 -1.36 5.35
C VAL A 38 3.29 -1.68 4.28
N PRO A 39 2.22 -2.45 4.60
CA PRO A 39 1.13 -2.70 3.68
C PRO A 39 0.26 -1.44 3.54
N LEU A 40 -0.07 -1.06 2.31
CA LEU A 40 -0.83 0.15 2.01
C LEU A 40 -2.04 -0.19 1.13
N THR A 41 -3.13 0.55 1.32
CA THR A 41 -4.31 0.49 0.46
C THR A 41 -4.67 1.90 0.04
N VAL A 42 -4.72 2.13 -1.27
CA VAL A 42 -5.02 3.44 -1.85
C VAL A 42 -6.27 3.31 -2.70
N ARG A 43 -7.28 4.14 -2.40
CA ARG A 43 -8.48 4.26 -3.23
C ARG A 43 -8.49 5.62 -3.92
N ALA A 44 -8.57 5.62 -5.23
CA ALA A 44 -8.61 6.84 -6.03
C ALA A 44 -9.37 6.59 -7.33
N ARG A 45 -9.84 7.67 -7.95
CA ARG A 45 -10.43 7.61 -9.28
C ARG A 45 -9.39 7.96 -10.33
N THR A 46 -9.40 7.23 -11.44
CA THR A 46 -8.62 7.53 -12.65
C THR A 46 -9.13 8.78 -13.36
N ALA A 47 -8.40 9.24 -14.38
CA ALA A 47 -8.77 10.38 -15.20
C ALA A 47 -10.10 10.15 -15.96
N ASP A 48 -10.37 8.90 -16.36
CA ASP A 48 -11.63 8.43 -16.95
C ASP A 48 -12.70 8.03 -15.90
N ALA A 49 -12.51 8.45 -14.65
CA ALA A 49 -13.43 8.29 -13.52
C ALA A 49 -13.71 6.85 -13.04
N ALA A 50 -12.93 5.86 -13.46
CA ALA A 50 -12.96 4.52 -12.89
C ALA A 50 -12.49 4.54 -11.43
N ASP A 51 -13.21 3.88 -10.53
CA ASP A 51 -12.88 3.82 -9.10
C ASP A 51 -11.96 2.64 -8.83
N LEU A 52 -10.75 2.90 -8.37
CA LEU A 52 -9.73 1.87 -8.16
C LEU A 52 -9.35 1.72 -6.70
N ARG A 53 -9.12 0.48 -6.29
CA ARG A 53 -8.40 0.12 -5.07
C ARG A 53 -7.06 -0.51 -5.45
N VAL A 54 -5.97 0.13 -5.06
CA VAL A 54 -4.60 -0.35 -5.26
C VAL A 54 -4.05 -0.83 -3.92
N LEU A 55 -3.60 -2.08 -3.89
CA LEU A 55 -2.92 -2.70 -2.75
C LEU A 55 -1.41 -2.67 -3.03
N LEU A 56 -0.65 -2.11 -2.08
CA LEU A 56 0.79 -1.93 -2.21
C LEU A 56 1.53 -2.47 -0.98
N GLU A 57 2.80 -2.77 -1.17
CA GLU A 57 3.76 -2.94 -0.08
C GLU A 57 4.90 -1.95 -0.27
N ALA A 58 5.10 -1.07 0.72
CA ALA A 58 6.27 -0.21 0.79
C ALA A 58 7.35 -0.88 1.63
N ARG A 59 8.52 -1.07 1.05
CA ARG A 59 9.70 -1.63 1.73
C ARG A 59 10.65 -0.50 2.08
N LEU A 60 10.98 -0.39 3.36
CA LEU A 60 11.84 0.67 3.88
C LEU A 60 12.95 0.09 4.75
N SER A 61 14.04 0.83 4.85
CA SER A 61 15.01 0.70 5.94
C SER A 61 15.10 2.02 6.69
N SER A 62 15.54 1.95 7.95
CA SER A 62 15.92 3.15 8.70
C SER A 62 17.42 3.10 8.98
N PRO A 63 18.19 4.14 8.58
CA PRO A 63 19.56 4.29 9.05
C PRO A 63 19.63 4.70 10.53
N PHE A 64 18.50 5.11 11.13
CA PHE A 64 18.40 5.52 12.53
C PHE A 64 17.80 4.40 13.38
N PRO A 65 18.55 3.82 14.33
CA PRO A 65 18.08 2.71 15.15
C PRO A 65 16.98 3.11 16.14
N ASP A 66 16.83 4.41 16.43
CA ASP A 66 15.90 4.92 17.42
C ASP A 66 14.55 5.37 16.82
N LEU A 67 14.37 5.31 15.50
CA LEU A 67 13.09 5.66 14.88
C LEU A 67 12.07 4.54 15.16
N PRO A 68 10.98 4.81 15.90
CA PRO A 68 9.98 3.80 16.19
C PRO A 68 9.27 3.32 14.93
N ASP A 69 8.94 2.02 14.86
CA ASP A 69 8.20 1.42 13.74
C ASP A 69 6.88 2.16 13.45
N ASP A 70 6.17 2.58 14.49
CA ASP A 70 4.91 3.34 14.37
C ASP A 70 5.11 4.72 13.72
N ASP A 71 6.26 5.36 13.92
CA ASP A 71 6.59 6.62 13.25
C ASP A 71 6.93 6.36 11.78
N LEU A 72 7.66 5.29 11.48
CA LEU A 72 7.99 4.89 10.12
C LEU A 72 6.73 4.54 9.30
N GLU A 73 5.78 3.82 9.90
CA GLU A 73 4.48 3.52 9.28
C GLU A 73 3.69 4.81 9.02
N ARG A 74 3.61 5.71 10.01
CA ARG A 74 2.90 7.00 9.86
C ARG A 74 3.51 7.87 8.76
N ILE A 75 4.84 7.99 8.71
CA ILE A 75 5.56 8.72 7.67
C ILE A 75 5.28 8.10 6.29
N THR A 76 5.32 6.77 6.19
CA THR A 76 5.07 6.04 4.94
C THR A 76 3.64 6.27 4.45
N LEU A 77 2.64 6.15 5.33
CA LEU A 77 1.24 6.43 5.00
C LEU A 77 1.06 7.87 4.53
N ALA A 78 1.69 8.84 5.21
CA ALA A 78 1.56 10.26 4.89
C ALA A 78 2.17 10.65 3.53
N LEU A 79 3.16 9.90 3.03
CA LEU A 79 3.86 10.22 1.79
C LEU A 79 3.46 9.34 0.61
N VAL A 80 3.42 8.02 0.81
CA VAL A 80 3.17 7.06 -0.27
C VAL A 80 1.71 7.08 -0.70
N VAL A 81 0.76 7.12 0.25
CA VAL A 81 -0.68 7.07 -0.08
C VAL A 81 -1.10 8.27 -0.95
N PRO A 82 -0.77 9.53 -0.61
CA PRO A 82 -1.11 10.67 -1.47
C PRO A 82 -0.41 10.61 -2.83
N ALA A 83 0.88 10.25 -2.87
CA ALA A 83 1.63 10.15 -4.12
C ALA A 83 1.05 9.10 -5.06
N THR A 84 0.66 7.92 -4.54
CA THR A 84 -0.05 6.91 -5.32
C THR A 84 -1.42 7.41 -5.77
N ALA A 85 -2.19 8.07 -4.91
CA ALA A 85 -3.51 8.58 -5.28
C ALA A 85 -3.41 9.62 -6.40
N ASP A 86 -2.42 10.52 -6.33
CA ASP A 86 -2.13 11.48 -7.40
C ASP A 86 -1.69 10.80 -8.68
N TRP A 87 -0.85 9.77 -8.60
CA TRP A 87 -0.46 8.98 -9.75
C TRP A 87 -1.65 8.30 -10.41
N VAL A 88 -2.53 7.63 -9.64
CA VAL A 88 -3.77 7.01 -10.15
C VAL A 88 -4.67 8.04 -10.85
N ARG A 89 -4.82 9.22 -10.26
CA ARG A 89 -5.65 10.31 -10.84
C ARG A 89 -5.19 10.78 -12.21
N ARG A 90 -3.95 10.50 -12.60
CA ARG A 90 -3.40 10.85 -13.93
C ARG A 90 -3.47 9.70 -14.94
N GLN A 91 -3.87 8.49 -14.53
CA GLN A 91 -3.95 7.34 -15.41
C GLN A 91 -5.36 7.18 -15.99
N ASP A 92 -5.44 6.57 -17.17
CA ASP A 92 -6.68 5.96 -17.68
C ASP A 92 -6.72 4.48 -17.32
N LEU A 93 -7.91 3.90 -17.16
CA LEU A 93 -8.07 2.50 -16.77
C LEU A 93 -7.38 1.53 -17.75
N ALA A 94 -7.48 1.80 -19.06
CA ALA A 94 -6.89 0.95 -20.10
C ALA A 94 -5.35 0.93 -20.04
N VAL A 95 -4.72 2.03 -19.63
CA VAL A 95 -3.26 2.13 -19.48
C VAL A 95 -2.80 1.27 -18.31
N LEU A 96 -3.55 1.29 -17.20
CA LEU A 96 -3.28 0.46 -16.03
C LEU A 96 -3.43 -1.03 -16.35
N ASP A 97 -4.49 -1.41 -17.05
CA ASP A 97 -4.74 -2.82 -17.42
C ASP A 97 -3.65 -3.37 -18.36
N ALA A 98 -3.16 -2.54 -19.29
CA ALA A 98 -2.16 -2.94 -20.27
C ALA A 98 -0.72 -2.95 -19.73
N GLY A 99 -0.43 -2.20 -18.65
CA GLY A 99 0.94 -1.80 -18.35
C GLY A 99 1.32 -1.67 -16.88
N LEU A 100 0.45 -2.05 -15.93
CA LEU A 100 0.80 -1.99 -14.51
C LEU A 100 1.90 -3.01 -14.18
N GLY A 101 3.12 -2.51 -14.07
CA GLY A 101 4.27 -3.28 -13.63
C GLY A 101 4.23 -3.60 -12.13
N PRO A 102 5.12 -4.49 -11.65
CA PRO A 102 5.18 -4.88 -10.25
C PRO A 102 5.64 -3.74 -9.31
N ARG A 103 6.13 -2.62 -9.85
CA ARG A 103 6.65 -1.48 -9.09
C ARG A 103 6.12 -0.15 -9.62
N LEU A 104 5.84 0.78 -8.71
CA LEU A 104 5.42 2.14 -9.03
C LEU A 104 6.60 3.12 -9.01
N LEU A 105 7.48 3.03 -10.01
CA LEU A 105 8.72 3.83 -10.06
C LEU A 105 8.49 5.34 -9.94
N GLU A 106 7.44 5.87 -10.60
CA GLU A 106 7.11 7.30 -10.50
C GLU A 106 6.72 7.72 -9.08
N VAL A 107 6.01 6.85 -8.35
CA VAL A 107 5.68 7.08 -6.93
C VAL A 107 6.94 6.99 -6.08
N GLU A 108 7.79 5.99 -6.32
CA GLU A 108 9.05 5.83 -5.60
C GLU A 108 9.94 7.08 -5.73
N ASP A 109 10.11 7.58 -6.95
CA ASP A 109 10.93 8.77 -7.20
C ASP A 109 10.34 10.03 -6.55
N ALA A 110 9.01 10.17 -6.52
CA ALA A 110 8.34 11.30 -5.87
C ALA A 110 8.53 11.33 -4.34
N VAL A 111 8.58 10.17 -3.69
CA VAL A 111 8.59 10.08 -2.22
C VAL A 111 9.96 9.76 -1.62
N ARG A 112 10.95 9.34 -2.42
CA ARG A 112 12.29 8.95 -1.94
C ARG A 112 13.01 10.07 -1.20
N ALA A 113 13.03 11.30 -1.76
CA ALA A 113 13.70 12.42 -1.11
C ALA A 113 12.98 12.90 0.17
N PRO A 114 11.64 13.07 0.18
CA PRO A 114 10.89 13.34 1.41
C PRO A 114 11.10 12.29 2.51
N LEU A 115 11.01 11.00 2.19
CA LEU A 115 11.25 9.91 3.14
C LEU A 115 12.65 10.00 3.75
N ARG A 116 13.68 10.21 2.92
CA ARG A 116 15.06 10.34 3.38
C ARG A 116 15.23 11.52 4.34
N SER A 117 14.57 12.64 4.08
CA SER A 117 14.63 13.82 4.96
C SER A 117 14.00 13.58 6.33
N LEU A 118 13.10 12.59 6.44
CA LEU A 118 12.43 12.16 7.67
C LEU A 118 13.11 10.93 8.30
N GLY A 119 14.28 10.53 7.79
CA GLY A 119 15.06 9.43 8.33
C GLY A 119 14.59 8.04 7.91
N ALA A 120 13.83 7.93 6.83
CA ALA A 120 13.44 6.66 6.22
C ALA A 120 14.07 6.50 4.84
N GLU A 121 14.58 5.32 4.50
CA GLU A 121 15.06 5.00 3.17
C GLU A 121 14.07 4.08 2.46
N LEU A 122 13.52 4.55 1.33
CA LEU A 122 12.63 3.75 0.50
C LEU A 122 13.44 2.78 -0.38
N LEU A 123 13.15 1.50 -0.26
CA LEU A 123 13.75 0.44 -1.08
C LEU A 123 12.88 0.12 -2.31
N ALA A 124 11.56 0.01 -2.12
CA ALA A 124 10.60 -0.25 -3.19
C ALA A 124 9.15 0.09 -2.77
N VAL A 125 8.30 0.33 -3.77
CA VAL A 125 6.84 0.31 -3.65
C VAL A 125 6.32 -0.73 -4.64
N ASP A 126 5.98 -1.90 -4.13
CA ASP A 126 5.52 -3.04 -4.92
C ASP A 126 3.99 -3.04 -5.02
N VAL A 127 3.48 -3.33 -6.22
CA VAL A 127 2.03 -3.48 -6.47
C VAL A 127 1.64 -4.92 -6.19
N ILE A 128 0.74 -5.10 -5.22
CA ILE A 128 0.20 -6.42 -4.86
C ILE A 128 -1.05 -6.73 -5.68
N ALA A 129 -1.95 -5.74 -5.80
CA ALA A 129 -3.15 -5.85 -6.61
C ALA A 129 -3.66 -4.48 -7.04
N CYS A 130 -4.36 -4.44 -8.16
CA CYS A 130 -5.16 -3.31 -8.59
C CYS A 130 -6.56 -3.81 -8.93
N GLU A 131 -7.57 -3.24 -8.29
CA GLU A 131 -8.95 -3.69 -8.37
C GLU A 131 -9.85 -2.56 -8.84
N HIS A 132 -10.62 -2.81 -9.89
CA HIS A 132 -11.67 -1.89 -10.33
C HIS A 132 -12.95 -2.12 -9.50
N LEU A 133 -13.35 -1.10 -8.75
CA LEU A 133 -14.54 -1.09 -7.92
C LEU A 133 -15.75 -0.64 -8.74
N LEU A 134 -16.57 -1.60 -9.15
CA LEU A 134 -17.86 -1.31 -9.78
C LEU A 134 -18.85 -0.86 -8.71
N ALA A 135 -19.38 0.36 -8.85
CA ALA A 135 -20.52 0.79 -8.04
C ALA A 135 -21.71 -0.12 -8.34
N SER A 136 -22.14 -0.91 -7.34
CA SER A 136 -23.38 -1.67 -7.48
C SER A 136 -24.57 -0.71 -7.31
N PRO A 137 -25.52 -0.66 -8.25
CA PRO A 137 -26.71 0.21 -8.16
C PRO A 137 -27.66 -0.14 -7.00
N SER A 138 -27.32 -1.11 -6.14
CA SER A 138 -28.13 -1.50 -4.97
C SER A 138 -27.77 -0.76 -3.68
N ALA A 139 -26.92 0.28 -3.76
CA ALA A 139 -26.49 1.07 -2.61
C ALA A 139 -26.84 2.56 -2.80
N GLU A 140 -28.07 2.87 -3.22
CA GLU A 140 -28.60 4.22 -3.00
C GLU A 140 -28.87 4.38 -1.49
N PRO A 141 -28.51 5.53 -0.89
CA PRO A 141 -28.89 5.80 0.48
C PRO A 141 -30.41 5.90 0.54
N ASP A 142 -31.02 5.18 1.47
CA ASP A 142 -32.43 5.33 1.82
C ASP A 142 -32.63 6.81 2.21
N GLU A 143 -33.13 7.63 1.27
CA GLU A 143 -33.56 9.00 1.54
C GLU A 143 -34.77 8.88 2.47
N GLY A 144 -34.47 8.76 3.76
CA GLY A 144 -35.43 8.63 4.84
C GLY A 144 -36.46 9.73 4.70
N GLY A 145 -37.66 9.32 4.27
CA GLY A 145 -38.80 10.19 4.10
C GLY A 145 -39.01 11.00 5.36
N ARG A 146 -38.88 12.33 5.25
CA ARG A 146 -39.43 13.24 6.26
C ARG A 146 -40.94 13.05 6.26
N PRO A 147 -41.57 12.60 7.36
CA PRO A 147 -42.99 12.86 7.50
C PRO A 147 -43.14 14.36 7.76
N ASP A 148 -43.74 15.05 6.79
CA ASP A 148 -44.27 16.41 6.95
C ASP A 148 -45.39 16.38 8.01
N GLY A 149 -44.99 16.54 9.27
CA GLY A 149 -45.89 16.70 10.40
C GLY A 149 -46.48 18.10 10.43
N ARG A 150 -47.39 18.41 9.51
CA ARG A 150 -48.37 19.49 9.72
C ARG A 150 -49.41 19.00 10.73
N ARG A 151 -49.41 19.58 11.93
CA ARG A 151 -50.59 20.12 12.63
C ARG A 151 -50.19 20.72 13.97
#